data_AF-A0A2V6T7L4-F1
#
_entry.id   AF-A0A2V6T7L4-F1
#
_cell.length_a   1.000
_cell.length_b   1.000
_cell.length_c   1.000
_cell.angle_alpha   90.00
_cell.angle_beta   90.00
_cell.angle_gamma   90.00
#
_symmetry.space_group_name_H-M   'P 1'
#
loop_
_entity.id
_entity.type
_entity.pdbx_description
1 polymer ?
#
loop_
_entity_poly.entity_id
_entity_poly.type
_entity_poly.pdbx_seq_one_letter_code
_entity_poly.pdbx_strand_id
1 'polypeptide(L)'
;MKGAEDPYQGRGLIADPIHQYILYTRPGGIPGEATEQDLIDTAWVQRLRRVPQLQSARWVYPAAEHSRFQHSLGAMHLAGRLARHLYPSLRATFAAAPSAALIEELLRTAGLLHDVGHGPFGHFFDDNFLVDYDLTHELLGQRIIREELADLLRSLRRSPNGAFDAGESIDPEWICYL
;
A
#
# COMPACT_ATOMS: atom_id res chain seq x y z
N MET A 1 -19.92 29.64 -11.27
CA MET A 1 -19.39 28.95 -10.07
C MET A 1 -17.87 28.81 -10.21
N LYS A 2 -17.10 29.79 -9.72
CA LYS A 2 -15.65 29.68 -9.55
C LYS A 2 -15.42 29.91 -8.06
N GLY A 3 -14.91 28.90 -7.35
CA GLY A 3 -14.72 28.97 -5.90
C GLY A 3 -15.16 27.74 -5.09
N ALA A 4 -15.59 26.65 -5.74
CA ALA A 4 -15.63 25.37 -5.01
C ALA A 4 -14.19 24.91 -4.82
N GLU A 5 -13.74 24.77 -3.57
CA GLU A 5 -12.51 24.02 -3.26
C GLU A 5 -12.59 22.68 -3.96
N ASP A 6 -11.54 22.31 -4.70
CA ASP A 6 -11.47 20.99 -5.33
C ASP A 6 -11.43 19.94 -4.21
N PRO A 7 -12.48 19.10 -4.04
CA PRO A 7 -12.49 18.11 -2.98
C PRO A 7 -11.39 17.05 -3.15
N TYR A 8 -10.71 17.03 -4.30
CA TYR A 8 -9.61 16.14 -4.63
C TYR A 8 -8.26 16.86 -4.72
N GLN A 9 -8.13 18.08 -4.19
CA GLN A 9 -6.83 18.74 -4.15
C GLN A 9 -5.81 17.87 -3.37
N GLY A 10 -4.73 17.46 -4.04
CA GLY A 10 -3.72 16.55 -3.49
C GLY A 10 -4.22 15.10 -3.29
N ARG A 11 -5.36 14.71 -3.88
CA ARG A 11 -5.92 13.35 -3.79
C ARG A 11 -6.36 12.86 -5.15
N GLY A 12 -6.36 11.55 -5.36
CA GLY A 12 -6.79 10.91 -6.60
C GLY A 12 -7.76 9.78 -6.32
N LEU A 13 -8.49 9.36 -7.36
CA LEU A 13 -9.37 8.20 -7.32
C LEU A 13 -8.92 7.19 -8.37
N ILE A 14 -8.84 5.92 -7.97
CA ILE A 14 -8.72 4.77 -8.87
C ILE A 14 -10.08 4.08 -8.88
N ALA A 15 -10.68 3.93 -10.07
CA ALA A 15 -11.89 3.13 -10.21
C ALA A 15 -11.56 1.65 -9.97
N ASP A 16 -12.35 0.98 -9.14
CA ASP A 16 -12.15 -0.41 -8.75
C ASP A 16 -13.49 -1.16 -8.79
N PRO A 17 -13.57 -2.36 -9.41
CA PRO A 17 -14.85 -3.06 -9.54
C PRO A 17 -15.41 -3.61 -8.23
N ILE A 18 -14.60 -3.74 -7.17
CA ILE A 18 -15.01 -4.28 -5.87
C ILE A 18 -15.35 -3.14 -4.90
N HIS A 19 -14.52 -2.09 -4.88
CA HIS A 19 -14.60 -0.98 -3.94
C HIS A 19 -15.20 0.29 -4.55
N GLN A 20 -15.60 0.25 -5.83
CA GLN A 20 -16.05 1.37 -6.66
C GLN A 20 -14.94 2.40 -6.93
N TYR A 21 -14.42 3.01 -5.87
CA TYR A 21 -13.29 3.93 -5.95
C TYR A 21 -12.35 3.79 -4.75
N ILE A 22 -11.06 3.79 -5.06
CA ILE A 22 -9.98 3.82 -4.08
C ILE A 22 -9.38 5.23 -4.10
N LEU A 23 -9.57 5.95 -2.99
CA LEU A 23 -8.94 7.24 -2.74
C LEU A 23 -7.47 7.03 -2.37
N TYR A 24 -6.59 7.85 -2.94
CA TYR A 24 -5.16 7.87 -2.63
C TYR A 24 -4.61 9.30 -2.64
N THR A 25 -3.47 9.53 -2.00
CA THR A 25 -2.77 10.82 -1.98
C THR A 25 -1.98 11.04 -3.27
N ARG A 26 -1.97 12.28 -3.76
CA ARG A 26 -1.25 12.75 -4.96
C ARG A 26 -0.45 14.02 -4.65
N PRO A 27 0.60 14.34 -5.42
CA PRO A 27 1.32 15.59 -5.25
C PRO A 27 0.41 16.82 -5.24
N GLY A 28 0.83 17.86 -4.51
CA GLY A 28 0.06 19.11 -4.37
C GLY A 28 -0.73 19.25 -3.06
N GLY A 29 -0.54 18.33 -2.10
CA GLY A 29 -1.03 18.46 -0.73
C GLY A 29 -0.02 19.18 0.18
N ILE A 30 1.06 18.48 0.56
CA ILE A 30 2.14 19.04 1.38
C ILE A 30 3.38 19.24 0.50
N PRO A 31 4.00 20.43 0.45
CA PRO A 31 5.21 20.65 -0.33
C PRO A 31 6.36 19.72 0.08
N GLY A 32 6.93 19.02 -0.89
CA GLY A 32 8.11 18.16 -0.69
C GLY A 32 7.83 16.79 -0.06
N GLU A 33 6.57 16.44 0.21
CA GLU A 33 6.21 15.07 0.60
C GLU A 33 6.32 14.11 -0.59
N ALA A 34 6.59 12.84 -0.30
CA ALA A 34 6.15 11.76 -1.18
C ALA A 34 4.68 11.44 -0.91
N THR A 35 4.03 10.77 -1.85
CA THR A 35 2.62 10.38 -1.78
C THR A 35 2.42 8.92 -2.14
N GLU A 36 1.22 8.40 -1.86
CA GLU A 36 0.82 7.05 -2.30
C GLU A 36 0.92 6.91 -3.82
N GLN A 37 0.68 7.99 -4.58
CA GLN A 37 0.92 7.97 -6.02
C GLN A 37 2.37 7.63 -6.36
N ASP A 38 3.34 8.26 -5.68
CA ASP A 38 4.75 8.03 -5.95
C ASP A 38 5.16 6.57 -5.64
N LEU A 39 4.59 5.98 -4.58
CA LEU A 39 4.76 4.56 -4.25
C LEU A 39 4.10 3.64 -5.29
N ILE A 40 2.85 3.91 -5.65
CA ILE A 40 2.09 3.14 -6.64
C ILE A 40 2.79 3.16 -8.00
N ASP A 41 3.41 4.28 -8.37
CA ASP A 41 4.09 4.48 -9.65
C ASP A 41 5.53 3.93 -9.68
N THR A 42 6.04 3.39 -8.57
CA THR A 42 7.34 2.71 -8.56
C THR A 42 7.36 1.49 -9.47
N ALA A 43 8.53 1.17 -10.04
CA ALA A 43 8.70 -0.05 -10.83
C ALA A 43 8.33 -1.31 -10.04
N TRP A 44 8.58 -1.33 -8.72
CA TRP A 44 8.30 -2.43 -7.82
C TRP A 44 6.81 -2.68 -7.62
N VAL A 45 5.97 -1.65 -7.51
CA VAL A 45 4.52 -1.83 -7.44
C VAL A 45 3.92 -2.04 -8.84
N GLN A 46 4.34 -1.27 -9.84
CA GLN A 46 3.85 -1.41 -11.22
C GLN A 46 4.13 -2.78 -11.84
N ARG A 47 5.19 -3.49 -11.40
CA ARG A 47 5.45 -4.87 -11.87
C ARG A 47 4.34 -5.85 -11.51
N LEU A 48 3.61 -5.60 -10.43
CA LEU A 48 2.54 -6.49 -9.97
C LEU A 48 1.38 -6.58 -10.97
N ARG A 49 1.27 -5.64 -11.91
CA ARG A 49 0.32 -5.72 -13.04
C ARG A 49 0.57 -6.93 -13.94
N ARG A 50 1.80 -7.44 -13.95
CA ARG A 50 2.23 -8.59 -14.76
C ARG A 50 2.24 -9.90 -13.97
N VAL A 51 1.87 -9.87 -12.68
CA VAL A 51 1.78 -11.05 -11.82
C VAL A 51 0.29 -11.33 -11.57
N PRO A 52 -0.30 -12.39 -12.18
CA PRO A 52 -1.68 -12.77 -11.91
C PRO A 52 -1.87 -13.09 -10.42
N GLN A 53 -3.03 -12.83 -9.83
CA GLN A 53 -3.29 -13.19 -8.44
C GLN A 53 -3.35 -14.72 -8.28
N LEU A 54 -4.15 -15.38 -9.13
CA LEU A 54 -4.47 -16.81 -9.01
C LEU A 54 -3.69 -17.70 -10.01
N GLN A 55 -2.64 -17.17 -10.63
CA GLN A 55 -1.68 -17.92 -11.44
C GLN A 55 -2.35 -18.80 -12.52
N SER A 56 -2.15 -20.12 -12.47
CA SER A 56 -2.69 -21.10 -13.42
C SER A 56 -4.20 -21.28 -13.31
N ALA A 57 -4.86 -20.81 -12.23
CA ALA A 57 -6.31 -20.90 -12.10
C ALA A 57 -7.03 -20.20 -13.26
N ARG A 58 -6.42 -19.19 -13.88
CA ARG A 58 -6.98 -18.50 -15.06
C ARG A 58 -7.18 -19.41 -16.28
N TRP A 59 -6.49 -20.55 -16.35
CA TRP A 59 -6.67 -21.54 -17.42
C TRP A 59 -7.94 -22.39 -17.24
N VAL A 60 -8.43 -22.48 -16.01
CA VAL A 60 -9.69 -23.17 -15.67
C VAL A 60 -10.84 -22.15 -15.54
N TYR A 61 -10.56 -21.00 -14.94
CA TYR A 61 -11.50 -19.91 -14.70
C TYR A 61 -11.06 -18.68 -15.51
N PRO A 62 -11.57 -18.49 -16.74
CA PRO A 62 -11.09 -17.44 -17.64
C PRO A 62 -11.35 -16.01 -17.13
N ALA A 63 -12.18 -15.83 -16.10
CA ALA A 63 -12.37 -14.53 -15.44
C ALA A 63 -11.32 -14.23 -14.36
N ALA A 64 -10.51 -15.21 -13.94
CA ALA A 64 -9.48 -15.06 -12.90
C ALA A 64 -8.19 -14.40 -13.42
N GLU A 65 -8.33 -13.33 -14.23
CA GLU A 65 -7.20 -12.62 -14.85
C GLU A 65 -6.67 -11.44 -14.05
N HIS A 66 -7.31 -11.13 -12.92
CA HIS A 66 -6.91 -10.01 -12.07
C HIS A 66 -5.47 -10.20 -11.56
N SER A 67 -4.77 -9.07 -11.48
CA SER A 67 -3.35 -9.01 -11.10
C SER A 67 -3.19 -8.70 -9.62
N ARG A 68 -2.02 -9.04 -9.07
CA ARG A 68 -1.64 -8.65 -7.70
C ARG A 68 -1.65 -7.15 -7.48
N PHE A 69 -1.48 -6.35 -8.53
CA PHE A 69 -1.58 -4.89 -8.44
C PHE A 69 -2.97 -4.44 -7.99
N GLN A 70 -4.03 -4.99 -8.59
CA GLN A 70 -5.41 -4.64 -8.24
C GLN A 70 -5.75 -5.12 -6.83
N HIS A 71 -5.33 -6.35 -6.48
CA HIS A 71 -5.44 -6.89 -5.13
C HIS A 71 -4.76 -5.99 -4.09
N SER A 72 -3.52 -5.55 -4.35
CA SER A 72 -2.74 -4.70 -3.44
C SER A 72 -3.39 -3.33 -3.23
N LEU A 73 -3.97 -2.73 -4.27
CA LEU A 73 -4.75 -1.50 -4.13
C LEU A 73 -6.00 -1.70 -3.25
N GLY A 74 -6.71 -2.81 -3.44
CA GLY A 74 -7.86 -3.16 -2.60
C GLY A 74 -7.48 -3.39 -1.14
N ALA A 75 -6.35 -4.09 -0.91
CA ALA A 75 -5.79 -4.31 0.42
C ALA A 75 -5.42 -2.98 1.11
N MET A 76 -4.71 -2.08 0.41
CA MET A 76 -4.43 -0.71 0.86
C MET A 76 -5.72 0.02 1.27
N HIS A 77 -6.75 -0.03 0.42
CA HIS A 77 -8.03 0.62 0.68
C HIS A 77 -8.69 0.10 1.97
N LEU A 78 -8.80 -1.22 2.12
CA LEU A 78 -9.42 -1.85 3.27
C LEU A 78 -8.60 -1.63 4.56
N ALA A 79 -7.27 -1.67 4.47
CA ALA A 79 -6.40 -1.41 5.61
C ALA A 79 -6.58 0.01 6.15
N GLY A 80 -6.72 1.02 5.29
CA GLY A 80 -7.04 2.39 5.72
C GLY A 80 -8.43 2.52 6.36
N ARG A 81 -9.43 1.78 5.86
CA ARG A 81 -10.75 1.73 6.51
C ARG A 81 -10.68 1.08 7.89
N LEU A 82 -9.93 0.00 8.02
CA LEU A 82 -9.70 -0.68 9.29
C LEU A 82 -9.00 0.24 10.28
N ALA A 83 -7.93 0.92 9.86
CA ALA A 83 -7.20 1.88 10.69
C ALA A 83 -8.11 2.94 11.30
N ARG A 84 -8.95 3.58 10.47
CA ARG A 84 -9.90 4.60 10.94
C ARG A 84 -10.96 4.04 11.88
N HIS A 85 -11.37 2.78 11.67
CA HIS A 85 -12.34 2.11 12.55
C HIS A 85 -11.73 1.79 13.94
N LEU A 86 -10.48 1.35 13.98
CA LEU A 86 -9.79 0.96 15.21
C LEU A 86 -9.16 2.13 15.96
N TYR A 87 -8.85 3.24 15.28
CA TYR A 87 -8.13 4.35 15.90
C TYR A 87 -8.78 4.92 17.18
N PRO A 88 -10.12 5.09 17.28
CA PRO A 88 -10.72 5.60 18.50
C PRO A 88 -10.45 4.73 19.73
N SER A 89 -10.51 3.39 19.59
CA SER A 89 -10.21 2.48 20.70
C SER A 89 -8.70 2.46 21.00
N LEU A 90 -7.85 2.46 19.96
CA LEU A 90 -6.41 2.56 20.10
C LEU A 90 -6.03 3.81 20.92
N ARG A 91 -6.58 4.97 20.60
CA ARG A 91 -6.28 6.23 21.29
C ARG A 91 -6.82 6.27 22.72
N ALA A 92 -7.96 5.62 22.98
CA ALA A 92 -8.51 5.50 24.33
C ALA A 92 -7.66 4.58 25.22
N THR A 93 -7.10 3.51 24.66
CA THR A 93 -6.21 2.58 25.39
C THR A 93 -4.81 3.14 25.54
N PHE A 94 -4.29 3.80 24.50
CA PHE A 94 -2.95 4.38 24.46
C PHE A 94 -3.05 5.88 24.18
N ALA A 95 -3.04 6.69 25.25
CA ALA A 95 -3.15 8.14 25.13
C ALA A 95 -2.01 8.77 24.29
N ALA A 96 -0.85 8.12 24.27
CA ALA A 96 0.33 8.48 23.48
C ALA A 96 0.37 7.81 22.09
N ALA A 97 -0.73 7.23 21.62
CA ALA A 97 -0.80 6.70 20.26
C ALA A 97 -0.45 7.80 19.23
N PRO A 98 0.28 7.44 18.14
CA PRO A 98 0.53 8.36 17.04
C PRO A 98 -0.75 8.93 16.42
N SER A 99 -0.63 9.92 15.55
CA SER A 99 -1.79 10.52 14.87
C SER A 99 -2.61 9.50 14.09
N ALA A 100 -3.90 9.77 13.94
CA ALA A 100 -4.81 8.94 13.16
C ALA A 100 -4.34 8.78 11.71
N ALA A 101 -3.77 9.85 11.16
CA ALA A 101 -3.24 9.89 9.81
C ALA A 101 -2.00 9.00 9.66
N LEU A 102 -1.06 9.02 10.62
CA LEU A 102 0.10 8.13 10.60
C LEU A 102 -0.33 6.66 10.67
N ILE A 103 -1.22 6.32 11.59
CA ILE A 103 -1.71 4.93 11.72
C ILE A 103 -2.46 4.50 10.45
N GLU A 104 -3.28 5.37 9.88
CA GLU A 104 -3.94 5.08 8.61
C GLU A 104 -2.94 4.83 7.49
N GLU A 105 -1.98 5.74 7.29
CA GLU A 105 -1.02 5.63 6.19
C GLU A 105 -0.06 4.44 6.37
N LEU A 106 0.34 4.14 7.61
CA LEU A 106 1.11 2.94 7.94
C LEU A 106 0.36 1.67 7.51
N LEU A 107 -0.92 1.54 7.89
CA LEU A 107 -1.71 0.36 7.53
C LEU A 107 -2.00 0.30 6.03
N ARG A 108 -2.20 1.45 5.39
CA ARG A 108 -2.43 1.52 3.94
C ARG A 108 -1.19 1.09 3.16
N THR A 109 -0.02 1.63 3.48
CA THR A 109 1.25 1.26 2.84
C THR A 109 1.62 -0.20 3.13
N ALA A 110 1.34 -0.68 4.33
CA ALA A 110 1.38 -2.11 4.66
C ALA A 110 0.51 -2.96 3.72
N GLY A 111 -0.78 -2.62 3.59
CA GLY A 111 -1.69 -3.30 2.67
C GLY A 111 -1.25 -3.21 1.21
N LEU A 112 -0.70 -2.07 0.78
CA LEU A 112 -0.20 -1.87 -0.58
C LEU A 112 1.01 -2.76 -0.89
N LEU A 113 1.91 -2.94 0.09
CA LEU A 113 3.22 -3.55 -0.13
C LEU A 113 3.32 -5.00 0.34
N HIS A 114 2.31 -5.55 1.03
CA HIS A 114 2.36 -6.94 1.55
C HIS A 114 2.73 -7.97 0.48
N ASP A 115 2.26 -7.77 -0.75
CA ASP A 115 2.46 -8.69 -1.88
C ASP A 115 3.62 -8.26 -2.82
N VAL A 116 4.37 -7.21 -2.48
CA VAL A 116 5.38 -6.59 -3.39
C VAL A 116 6.53 -7.52 -3.71
N GLY A 117 6.77 -8.57 -2.90
CA GLY A 117 7.82 -9.55 -3.12
C GLY A 117 7.45 -10.73 -4.04
N HIS A 118 6.18 -10.89 -4.43
CA HIS A 118 5.76 -12.06 -5.21
C HIS A 118 6.38 -12.16 -6.61
N GLY A 119 6.87 -13.34 -6.94
CA GLY A 119 7.38 -13.70 -8.26
C GLY A 119 6.29 -14.21 -9.23
N PRO A 120 6.67 -14.59 -10.46
CA PRO A 120 5.76 -15.26 -11.40
C PRO A 120 5.29 -16.59 -10.80
N PHE A 121 4.03 -16.99 -10.95
CA PHE A 121 3.48 -18.21 -10.31
C PHE A 121 3.33 -18.16 -8.78
N GLY A 122 3.55 -17.01 -8.13
CA GLY A 122 3.22 -16.81 -6.70
C GLY A 122 3.90 -17.85 -5.80
N HIS A 123 3.17 -18.48 -4.89
CA HIS A 123 3.72 -19.49 -3.98
C HIS A 123 4.38 -20.68 -4.69
N PHE A 124 3.96 -21.01 -5.91
CA PHE A 124 4.63 -22.08 -6.65
C PHE A 124 6.09 -21.71 -6.96
N PHE A 125 6.40 -20.42 -7.18
CA PHE A 125 7.77 -19.95 -7.36
C PHE A 125 8.58 -20.04 -6.08
N ASP A 126 7.96 -19.72 -4.95
CA ASP A 126 8.58 -19.85 -3.65
C ASP A 126 8.98 -21.31 -3.40
N ASP A 127 8.00 -22.22 -3.52
CA ASP A 127 8.15 -23.63 -3.17
C ASP A 127 9.04 -24.43 -4.12
N ASN A 128 9.26 -23.96 -5.35
CA ASN A 128 9.96 -24.72 -6.40
C ASN A 128 11.18 -24.02 -7.00
N PHE A 129 11.40 -22.74 -6.70
CA PHE A 129 12.55 -21.99 -7.23
C PHE A 129 13.25 -21.19 -6.14
N LEU A 130 12.54 -20.38 -5.35
CA LEU A 130 13.18 -19.56 -4.30
C LEU A 130 13.69 -20.40 -3.12
N VAL A 131 13.09 -21.56 -2.87
CA VAL A 131 13.55 -22.52 -1.86
C VAL A 131 15.02 -22.92 -2.07
N ASP A 132 15.50 -22.99 -3.32
CA ASP A 132 16.91 -23.31 -3.63
C ASP A 132 17.89 -22.18 -3.22
N TYR A 133 17.35 -21.01 -2.88
CA TYR A 133 18.10 -19.82 -2.45
C TYR A 133 17.79 -19.42 -1.01
N ASP A 134 17.04 -20.23 -0.25
CA ASP A 134 16.55 -19.90 1.09
C ASP A 134 15.76 -18.57 1.12
N LEU A 135 14.99 -18.29 0.07
CA LEU A 135 14.18 -17.08 -0.10
C LEU A 135 12.68 -17.39 -0.12
N THR A 136 11.88 -16.40 0.29
CA THR A 136 10.43 -16.37 0.11
C THR A 136 10.01 -15.03 -0.46
N HIS A 137 8.79 -14.93 -0.98
CA HIS A 137 8.22 -13.65 -1.39
C HIS A 137 8.15 -12.65 -0.23
N GLU A 138 7.96 -13.10 1.01
CA GLU A 138 7.98 -12.24 2.20
C GLU A 138 9.37 -11.63 2.42
N LEU A 139 10.42 -12.45 2.39
CA LEU A 139 11.82 -11.99 2.53
C LEU A 139 12.22 -11.04 1.39
N LEU A 140 11.80 -11.34 0.16
CA LEU A 140 12.00 -10.45 -0.98
C LEU A 140 11.21 -9.14 -0.81
N GLY A 141 9.97 -9.20 -0.31
CA GLY A 141 9.14 -8.05 -0.02
C GLY A 141 9.81 -7.12 1.00
N GLN A 142 10.29 -7.69 2.10
CA GLN A 142 11.09 -6.97 3.10
C GLN A 142 12.31 -6.29 2.49
N ARG A 143 13.05 -6.99 1.63
CA ARG A 143 14.22 -6.44 0.96
C ARG A 143 13.86 -5.26 0.07
N ILE A 144 12.82 -5.38 -0.74
CA ILE A 144 12.30 -4.28 -1.58
C ILE A 144 11.89 -3.09 -0.71
N ILE A 145 11.17 -3.32 0.38
CA ILE A 145 10.74 -2.25 1.29
C ILE A 145 11.95 -1.51 1.88
N ARG A 146 12.97 -2.24 2.36
CA ARG A 146 14.16 -1.68 3.00
C ARG A 146 15.10 -0.97 2.03
N GLU A 147 15.37 -1.59 0.88
CA GLU A 147 16.42 -1.15 -0.03
C GLU A 147 15.91 -0.16 -1.08
N GLU A 148 14.64 -0.29 -1.50
CA GLU A 148 14.14 0.40 -2.69
C GLU A 148 13.06 1.43 -2.37
N LEU A 149 12.23 1.17 -1.34
CA LEU A 149 11.06 1.99 -1.02
C LEU A 149 11.21 2.81 0.27
N ALA A 150 12.27 2.57 1.04
CA ALA A 150 12.44 3.12 2.38
C ALA A 150 12.41 4.66 2.40
N ASP A 151 13.09 5.31 1.46
CA ASP A 151 13.13 6.77 1.42
C ASP A 151 11.80 7.40 1.02
N LEU A 152 11.05 6.75 0.11
CA LEU A 152 9.69 7.18 -0.23
C LEU A 152 8.76 7.04 0.97
N LEU A 153 8.79 5.91 1.66
CA LEU A 153 7.98 5.66 2.87
C LEU A 153 8.27 6.69 3.96
N ARG A 154 9.55 6.98 4.22
CA ARG A 154 9.97 8.01 5.17
C ARG A 154 9.61 9.43 4.75
N SER A 155 9.27 9.66 3.48
CA SER A 155 8.90 10.97 2.93
C SER A 155 7.39 11.21 2.89
N LEU A 156 6.56 10.19 3.17
CA LEU A 156 5.12 10.34 3.32
C LEU A 156 4.79 11.25 4.52
N ARG A 157 3.84 12.18 4.36
CA ARG A 157 3.47 13.13 5.43
C ARG A 157 1.97 13.19 5.73
N ARG A 158 1.16 12.38 5.06
CA ARG A 158 -0.29 12.35 5.26
C ARG A 158 -0.93 11.07 4.75
N SER A 159 -2.11 10.79 5.27
CA SER A 159 -3.06 9.87 4.67
C SER A 159 -4.07 10.61 3.78
N PRO A 160 -4.96 9.88 3.08
CA PRO A 160 -6.08 10.50 2.41
C PRO A 160 -7.04 11.27 3.33
N ASN A 161 -6.98 11.11 4.66
CA ASN A 161 -7.92 11.76 5.59
C ASN A 161 -7.28 12.77 6.54
N GLY A 162 -5.96 12.93 6.54
CA GLY A 162 -5.29 13.94 7.39
C GLY A 162 -3.79 13.94 7.24
N ALA A 163 -3.14 15.01 7.70
CA ALA A 163 -1.69 15.10 7.80
C ALA A 163 -1.20 14.43 9.08
N PHE A 164 0.05 13.97 9.06
CA PHE A 164 0.73 13.48 10.26
C PHE A 164 0.98 14.63 11.25
N ASP A 165 1.16 14.31 12.53
CA ASP A 165 1.63 15.28 13.50
C ASP A 165 3.11 15.62 13.28
N ALA A 166 3.57 16.76 13.79
CA ALA A 166 4.93 17.22 13.58
C ALA A 166 5.96 16.22 14.13
N GLY A 167 6.93 15.83 13.30
CA GLY A 167 7.98 14.87 13.65
C GLY A 167 7.61 13.41 13.43
N GLU A 168 6.36 13.11 13.08
CA GLU A 168 5.96 11.76 12.71
C GLU A 168 6.44 11.40 11.30
N SER A 169 6.83 10.13 11.15
CA SER A 169 7.18 9.52 9.87
C SER A 169 6.99 8.01 9.98
N ILE A 170 6.87 7.34 8.84
CA ILE A 170 6.83 5.88 8.79
C ILE A 170 8.26 5.35 8.84
N ASP A 171 8.53 4.47 9.80
CA ASP A 171 9.70 3.59 9.75
C ASP A 171 9.39 2.40 8.83
N PRO A 172 10.15 2.19 7.74
CA PRO A 172 9.96 1.05 6.84
C PRO A 172 10.00 -0.31 7.55
N GLU A 173 10.70 -0.42 8.68
CA GLU A 173 10.72 -1.67 9.47
C GLU A 173 9.34 -2.04 10.02
N TRP A 174 8.45 -1.08 10.26
CA TRP A 174 7.08 -1.36 10.73
C TRP A 174 6.24 -2.07 9.66
N ILE A 175 6.62 -1.97 8.39
CA ILE A 175 5.93 -2.59 7.25
C ILE A 175 6.54 -3.96 6.92
N CYS A 176 7.80 -4.20 7.26
CA CYS A 176 8.52 -5.40 6.85
C CYS A 176 7.98 -6.71 7.45
N TYR A 177 7.26 -6.68 8.57
CA TYR A 177 6.84 -7.89 9.30
C TYR A 177 5.40 -8.33 9.00
N LEU A 178 4.91 -8.06 7.79
CA LEU A 178 3.57 -8.44 7.33
C LEU A 178 3.52 -9.82 6.72
#